data_AF-F6HSC6-F1
#
_entry.id   AF-F6HSC6-F1
#
_cell.length_a   1.000
_cell.length_b   1.000
_cell.length_c   1.000
_cell.angle_alpha   90.00
_cell.angle_beta   90.00
_cell.angle_gamma   90.00
#
_symmetry.space_group_name_H-M   'P 1'
#
loop_
_entity.id
_entity.type
_entity.pdbx_description
1 polymer ?
#
loop_
_entity_poly.entity_id
_entity_poly.type
_entity_poly.pdbx_seq_one_letter_code
_entity_poly.pdbx_strand_id
1 'polypeptide(L)'
;MDLDEEKHFLYEKTEVTDYGLKPGGRNIRVTEEIKHEYIDLVAEHILTNAIRPQINSFLEGFNELVPRELILIFNDEELELLISGLSEIDLDDLKASPEYTAYTATSSVVQWF
;
A
#
# COMPACT_ATOMS: atom_id res chain seq x y z
N MET A 1 4.49 17.41 7.87
CA MET A 1 3.12 17.10 7.44
C MET A 1 2.43 16.66 8.72
N ASP A 2 1.56 17.50 9.26
CA ASP A 2 0.98 17.27 10.58
C ASP A 2 -0.03 16.11 10.49
N LEU A 3 -0.01 15.20 11.48
CA LEU A 3 -0.92 14.04 11.58
C LEU A 3 -2.40 14.44 11.52
N ASP A 4 -2.71 15.69 11.86
CA ASP A 4 -4.04 16.28 11.80
C ASP A 4 -4.48 16.64 10.37
N GLU A 5 -3.54 16.98 9.46
CA GLU A 5 -3.83 17.20 8.04
C GLU A 5 -4.14 15.88 7.33
N GLU A 6 -3.42 14.81 7.67
CA GLU A 6 -3.64 13.46 7.13
C GLU A 6 -4.99 12.88 7.58
N LYS A 7 -5.38 13.11 8.85
CA LYS A 7 -6.71 12.79 9.36
C LYS A 7 -7.82 13.56 8.65
N HIS A 8 -7.61 14.83 8.34
CA HIS A 8 -8.63 15.65 7.68
C HIS A 8 -8.91 15.12 6.26
N PHE A 9 -7.88 14.70 5.53
CA PHE A 9 -8.01 14.13 4.19
C PHE A 9 -8.71 12.75 4.18
N LEU A 10 -8.51 11.93 5.21
CA LEU A 10 -9.06 10.57 5.29
C LEU A 10 -10.50 10.50 5.81
N TYR A 11 -10.93 11.46 6.64
CA TYR A 11 -12.20 11.35 7.39
C TYR A 11 -13.28 12.40 7.05
N GLU A 12 -13.04 13.37 6.17
CA GLU A 12 -14.04 14.41 5.85
C GLU A 12 -15.17 13.98 4.90
N LYS A 13 -15.09 12.80 4.26
CA LYS A 13 -16.17 12.35 3.38
C LYS A 13 -17.33 11.81 4.20
N THR A 14 -18.20 12.71 4.63
CA THR A 14 -19.33 12.47 5.55
C THR A 14 -20.54 11.78 4.89
N GLU A 15 -20.45 11.41 3.61
CA GLU A 15 -21.47 10.62 2.92
C GLU A 15 -21.05 9.15 2.81
N VAL A 16 -21.68 8.30 3.63
CA VAL A 16 -21.58 6.85 3.50
C VAL A 16 -22.29 6.45 2.20
N THR A 17 -21.51 6.01 1.23
CA THR A 17 -22.01 5.56 -0.07
C THR A 17 -21.69 4.08 -0.25
N ASP A 18 -22.69 3.29 -0.64
CA ASP A 18 -22.49 1.88 -0.92
C ASP A 18 -21.75 1.70 -2.24
N TYR A 19 -20.71 0.87 -2.25
CA TYR A 19 -20.02 0.45 -3.47
C TYR A 19 -20.37 -1.00 -3.83
N GLY A 20 -20.86 -1.21 -5.05
CA GLY A 20 -21.13 -2.55 -5.57
C GLY A 20 -19.84 -3.23 -6.02
N LEU A 21 -19.37 -4.23 -5.28
CA LEU A 21 -18.13 -4.96 -5.58
C LEU A 21 -18.20 -5.76 -6.90
N LYS A 22 -19.37 -6.34 -7.21
CA LYS A 22 -19.62 -7.04 -8.47
C LYS A 22 -21.10 -6.93 -8.89
N PRO A 23 -21.44 -7.13 -10.17
CA PRO A 23 -22.82 -7.13 -10.63
C PRO A 23 -23.70 -8.12 -9.84
N GLY A 24 -24.82 -7.64 -9.29
CA GLY A 24 -25.71 -8.46 -8.46
C GLY A 24 -25.15 -8.85 -7.09
N GLY A 25 -23.93 -8.42 -6.73
CA GLY A 25 -23.23 -8.80 -5.50
C GLY A 25 -23.98 -8.49 -4.22
N ARG A 26 -24.83 -7.45 -4.21
CA ARG A 26 -25.68 -7.08 -3.06
C ARG A 26 -26.63 -8.20 -2.61
N ASN A 27 -26.97 -9.13 -3.51
CA ASN A 27 -27.87 -10.25 -3.23
C ASN A 27 -27.12 -11.57 -2.97
N ILE A 28 -25.79 -11.56 -3.02
CA ILE A 28 -24.96 -12.75 -2.85
C ILE A 28 -24.40 -12.72 -1.44
N ARG A 29 -24.77 -13.71 -0.63
CA ARG A 29 -24.19 -13.87 0.71
C ARG A 29 -22.76 -14.38 0.60
N VAL A 30 -21.84 -13.73 1.31
CA VAL A 30 -20.46 -14.22 1.46
C VAL A 30 -20.49 -15.53 2.26
N THR A 31 -19.94 -16.59 1.67
CA THR A 31 -19.74 -17.91 2.27
C THR A 31 -18.25 -18.24 2.31
N GLU A 32 -17.87 -19.31 3.01
CA GLU A 32 -16.46 -19.72 3.11
C GLU A 32 -15.82 -20.00 1.75
N GLU A 33 -16.61 -20.46 0.78
CA GLU A 33 -16.16 -20.79 -0.57
C GLU A 33 -15.85 -19.54 -1.41
N ILE A 34 -16.53 -18.41 -1.13
CA ILE A 34 -16.37 -17.15 -1.90
C ILE A 34 -15.70 -16.02 -1.10
N LYS A 35 -15.28 -16.29 0.14
CA LYS A 35 -14.66 -15.28 1.01
C LYS A 35 -13.40 -14.65 0.40
N HIS A 36 -12.60 -15.45 -0.30
CA HIS A 36 -11.35 -14.97 -0.93
C HIS A 36 -11.66 -13.95 -2.03
N GLU A 37 -12.58 -14.28 -2.93
CA GLU A 37 -13.05 -13.35 -3.97
C GLU A 37 -13.60 -12.05 -3.35
N TYR A 38 -14.37 -12.17 -2.26
CA TYR A 38 -14.89 -10.99 -1.56
C TYR A 38 -13.75 -10.10 -1.03
N ILE A 39 -12.75 -10.69 -0.38
CA ILE A 39 -11.60 -9.94 0.14
C ILE A 39 -10.80 -9.28 -0.98
N ASP A 40 -10.57 -9.98 -2.10
CA ASP A 40 -9.86 -9.43 -3.25
C ASP A 40 -10.59 -8.20 -3.82
N LEU A 41 -11.92 -8.29 -3.97
CA LEU A 41 -12.74 -7.18 -4.47
C LEU A 41 -12.77 -5.99 -3.50
N VAL A 42 -12.81 -6.26 -2.19
CA VAL A 42 -12.74 -5.21 -1.17
C VAL A 42 -11.38 -4.51 -1.19
N ALA A 43 -10.30 -5.29 -1.28
CA ALA A 43 -8.94 -4.75 -1.36
C ALA A 43 -8.78 -3.90 -2.63
N GLU A 44 -9.23 -4.37 -3.80
CA GLU A 44 -9.21 -3.60 -5.05
C GLU A 44 -10.01 -2.30 -4.93
N HIS A 45 -11.15 -2.34 -4.22
CA HIS A 45 -11.93 -1.14 -4.02
C HIS A 45 -11.18 -0.10 -3.18
N ILE A 46 -10.66 -0.51 -2.03
CA ILE A 46 -9.97 0.37 -1.08
C ILE A 46 -8.68 0.93 -1.69
N LEU A 47 -7.88 0.07 -2.35
CA LEU A 47 -6.56 0.44 -2.85
C LEU A 47 -6.61 1.15 -4.21
N THR A 48 -7.66 0.97 -5.00
CA THR A 48 -7.68 1.47 -6.39
C THR A 48 -8.99 2.12 -6.80
N ASN A 49 -10.15 1.45 -6.67
CA ASN A 49 -11.40 2.00 -7.22
C ASN A 49 -11.84 3.31 -6.55
N ALA A 50 -11.63 3.44 -5.23
CA ALA A 50 -12.04 4.62 -4.46
C ALA A 50 -11.36 5.91 -4.93
N ILE A 51 -10.16 5.81 -5.52
CA ILE A 51 -9.32 6.93 -5.97
C ILE A 51 -8.89 6.80 -7.45
N ARG A 52 -9.63 6.02 -8.24
CA ARG A 52 -9.27 5.71 -9.63
C ARG A 52 -9.12 6.94 -10.52
N PRO A 53 -9.96 7.99 -10.41
CA PRO A 53 -9.74 9.23 -11.16
C PRO A 53 -8.37 9.87 -10.89
N GLN A 54 -7.96 9.93 -9.62
CA GLN A 54 -6.69 10.51 -9.20
C GLN A 54 -5.50 9.68 -9.68
N ILE A 55 -5.59 8.34 -9.57
CA ILE A 55 -4.58 7.42 -10.10
C ILE A 55 -4.43 7.62 -11.62
N ASN A 56 -5.54 7.68 -12.36
CA ASN A 56 -5.50 7.87 -13.81
C ASN A 56 -4.86 9.20 -14.21
N SER A 57 -5.24 10.30 -13.55
CA SER A 57 -4.66 11.62 -13.83
C SER A 57 -3.17 11.69 -13.47
N PHE A 58 -2.76 11.04 -12.37
CA PHE A 58 -1.33 10.92 -12.03
C PHE A 58 -0.56 10.14 -13.10
N LEU A 59 -1.09 8.98 -13.52
CA LEU A 59 -0.45 8.15 -14.54
C LEU A 59 -0.39 8.85 -15.90
N GLU A 60 -1.42 9.64 -16.27
CA GLU A 60 -1.40 10.45 -17.49
C GLU A 60 -0.24 11.45 -17.46
N GLY A 61 -0.17 12.30 -16.42
CA GLY A 61 0.90 13.29 -16.30
C GLY A 61 2.30 12.68 -16.13
N PHE A 62 2.40 11.55 -15.44
CA PHE A 62 3.68 10.83 -15.31
C PHE A 62 4.15 10.27 -16.65
N ASN A 63 3.25 9.64 -17.43
CA ASN A 63 3.59 9.05 -18.73
C ASN A 63 3.85 10.09 -19.82
N GLU A 64 3.38 11.34 -19.68
CA GLU A 64 3.77 12.45 -20.56
C GLU A 64 5.27 12.79 -20.46
N LEU A 65 5.85 12.61 -19.27
CA LEU A 65 7.25 12.92 -18.99
C LEU A 65 8.17 11.71 -19.13
N VAL A 66 7.70 10.54 -18.68
CA VAL A 66 8.48 9.30 -18.63
C VAL A 66 7.74 8.21 -19.41
N PRO A 67 8.28 7.73 -20.54
CA PRO A 67 7.68 6.64 -21.30
C PRO A 67 7.45 5.39 -20.45
N ARG A 68 6.25 4.83 -20.55
CA ARG A 68 5.80 3.69 -19.75
C ARG A 68 6.73 2.49 -19.87
N GLU A 69 7.27 2.25 -21.05
CA GLU A 69 8.14 1.11 -21.35
C GLU A 69 9.44 1.12 -20.53
N LEU A 70 9.92 2.31 -20.13
CA LEU A 70 11.13 2.45 -19.33
C LEU A 70 10.89 2.11 -17.86
N ILE A 71 9.64 2.21 -17.38
CA ILE A 71 9.28 1.94 -15.99
C ILE A 71 8.84 0.50 -15.79
N LEU A 72 8.31 -0.16 -16.83
CA LEU A 72 7.80 -1.54 -16.74
C LEU A 72 8.86 -2.61 -16.49
N ILE A 73 10.14 -2.27 -16.56
CA ILE A 73 11.25 -3.19 -16.24
C ILE A 73 11.51 -3.31 -14.74
N PHE A 74 11.02 -2.37 -13.94
CA PHE A 74 11.21 -2.33 -12.49
C PHE A 74 10.02 -2.96 -11.77
N ASN A 75 10.31 -3.65 -10.66
CA ASN A 75 9.27 -3.96 -9.68
C ASN A 75 8.97 -2.72 -8.80
N ASP A 76 8.05 -2.86 -7.85
CA ASP A 76 7.62 -1.80 -6.95
C ASP A 76 8.74 -1.29 -6.02
N GLU A 77 9.55 -2.18 -5.45
CA GLU A 77 10.69 -1.82 -4.59
C GLU A 77 11.78 -1.07 -5.36
N GLU A 78 12.09 -1.51 -6.59
CA GLU A 78 13.08 -0.88 -7.46
C GLU A 78 12.63 0.49 -7.96
N LEU A 79 11.32 0.64 -8.26
CA LEU A 79 10.76 1.92 -8.65
C LEU A 79 10.75 2.91 -7.48
N GLU A 80 10.42 2.46 -6.27
CA GLU A 80 10.55 3.25 -5.06
C GLU A 80 11.99 3.72 -4.88
N LEU A 81 12.95 2.80 -5.00
CA LEU A 81 14.36 3.13 -4.87
C LEU A 81 14.83 4.13 -5.93
N LEU A 82 14.36 4.00 -7.17
CA LEU A 82 14.68 4.92 -8.26
C LEU A 82 14.21 6.36 -7.97
N ILE A 83 13.03 6.50 -7.36
CA ILE A 83 12.41 7.79 -7.05
C ILE A 83 13.02 8.40 -5.78
N SER A 84 13.17 7.59 -4.73
CA SER A 84 13.61 8.01 -3.40
C SER A 84 15.13 8.12 -3.27
N GLY A 85 15.87 7.41 -4.11
CA GLY A 85 17.32 7.28 -4.05
C GLY A 85 17.79 6.24 -3.03
N LEU A 86 19.09 5.95 -3.07
CA LEU A 86 19.74 5.05 -2.10
C LEU A 86 20.08 5.83 -0.82
N SER A 87 19.49 5.42 0.30
CA SER A 87 19.92 5.84 1.62
C SER A 87 21.00 4.91 2.17
N GLU A 88 21.99 5.48 2.84
CA GLU A 88 22.94 4.70 3.64
C GLU A 88 22.28 4.37 4.98
N ILE A 89 22.21 3.09 5.31
CA ILE A 89 21.67 2.62 6.59
C ILE A 89 22.83 2.54 7.59
N ASP A 90 22.75 3.31 8.66
CA ASP A 90 23.66 3.17 9.80
C ASP A 90 23.27 1.93 10.61
N LEU A 91 24.12 0.90 10.53
CA LEU A 91 23.89 -0.37 11.21
C LEU A 91 24.03 -0.27 12.73
N ASP A 92 24.82 0.68 13.25
CA ASP A 92 24.97 0.86 14.68
C ASP A 92 23.72 1.51 15.28
N ASP A 93 23.14 2.49 14.57
CA ASP A 93 21.86 3.10 14.94
C ASP A 93 20.69 2.10 14.86
N LEU A 94 20.63 1.31 13.78
CA LEU A 94 19.61 0.28 13.61
C LEU A 94 19.64 -0.77 14.74
N LYS A 95 20.85 -1.13 15.22
CA LYS A 95 21.04 -2.06 16.34
C LYS A 95 20.74 -1.44 17.71
N ALA A 96 20.79 -0.11 17.83
CA ALA A 96 20.52 0.58 19.09
C ALA A 96 19.01 0.70 19.39
N SER A 97 18.16 0.66 18.36
CA SER A 97 16.71 0.90 18.48
C SER A 97 15.75 -0.29 18.25
N PRO A 98 16.16 -1.59 18.25
CA PRO A 98 15.23 -2.68 17.95
C PRO A 98 14.34 -3.04 19.15
N GLU A 99 13.08 -3.37 18.87
CA GLU A 99 12.19 -4.03 19.81
C GLU A 99 12.09 -5.53 19.49
N TYR A 100 12.28 -6.37 20.50
CA TYR A 100 12.22 -7.83 20.36
C TYR A 100 10.93 -8.39 20.97
N THR A 101 10.16 -9.13 20.18
CA THR A 101 9.04 -9.94 20.68
C THR A 101 9.41 -11.41 20.64
N ALA A 102 9.31 -12.10 21.79
CA ALA A 102 9.70 -13.51 21.98
C ALA A 102 11.21 -13.84 21.77
N TYR A 103 12.05 -12.83 21.50
CA TYR A 103 13.50 -12.95 21.37
C TYR A 103 14.23 -11.96 22.29
N THR A 104 15.55 -12.13 22.36
CA THR A 104 16.47 -11.20 23.01
C THR A 104 17.62 -10.89 22.07
N ALA A 105 18.35 -9.80 22.32
CA ALA A 105 19.57 -9.45 21.58
C ALA A 105 20.64 -10.58 21.58
N THR A 106 20.58 -11.51 22.54
CA THR A 106 21.51 -12.65 22.65
C THR A 106 20.99 -13.92 21.98
N SER A 107 19.79 -13.91 21.43
CA SER A 107 19.21 -15.05 20.73
C SER A 107 20.03 -15.35 19.46
N SER A 108 20.35 -16.62 19.19
CA SER A 108 21.19 -16.99 18.03
C SER A 108 20.63 -16.47 16.71
N VAL A 109 19.30 -16.47 16.54
CA VAL A 109 18.63 -15.96 15.34
C VAL A 109 18.86 -14.46 15.15
N VAL A 110 18.85 -13.68 16.24
CA VAL A 110 19.11 -12.23 16.22
C VAL A 110 20.57 -11.92 15.91
N GLN A 111 21.50 -12.79 16.31
CA GLN A 111 22.92 -12.63 15.99
C GLN A 111 23.26 -13.00 14.54
N TRP A 112 22.42 -13.78 13.87
CA TRP A 112 22.60 -14.17 12.47
C TRP A 112 22.00 -13.19 11.47
N PHE A 113 20.89 -12.55 11.85
CA PHE A 113 20.26 -11.48 11.09
C PHE A 113 21.16 -10.24 11.06
#